data_AF-A0A849EZ90-F1
#
_entry.id   AF-A0A849EZ90-F1
#
_cell.length_a   1.000
_cell.length_b   1.000
_cell.length_c   1.000
_cell.angle_alpha   90.00
_cell.angle_beta   90.00
_cell.angle_gamma   90.00
#
_symmetry.space_group_name_H-M   'P 1'
#
loop_
_entity.id
_entity.type
_entity.pdbx_description
1 polymer ?
#
loop_
_entity_poly.entity_id
_entity_poly.type
_entity_poly.pdbx_seq_one_letter_code
_entity_poly.pdbx_strand_id
1 'polypeptide(L)'
;MPDRINIAGFTLIELMATVGIISILATAGGFGINSILPDLRLSAAARELKANMNLARLQAVRENKAVLVAFHPDRESYDIRIDSNGNGSPD
;
A
#
# COMPACT_ATOMS: atom_id res chain seq x y z
N MET A 1 -19.71 -23.45 -51.77
CA MET A 1 -19.66 -24.51 -50.73
C MET A 1 -19.28 -23.83 -49.42
N PRO A 2 -20.09 -23.90 -48.36
CA PRO A 2 -19.73 -23.32 -47.07
C PRO A 2 -18.73 -24.24 -46.34
N ASP A 3 -17.61 -23.67 -45.89
CA ASP A 3 -16.65 -24.36 -45.02
C ASP A 3 -17.30 -24.63 -43.65
N ARG A 4 -17.29 -25.90 -43.24
CA ARG A 4 -17.79 -26.32 -41.93
C ARG A 4 -16.69 -26.07 -40.90
N ILE A 5 -16.95 -25.18 -39.94
CA ILE A 5 -16.06 -24.99 -38.78
C ILE A 5 -16.18 -26.22 -37.88
N ASN A 6 -15.14 -27.05 -37.83
CA ASN A 6 -15.03 -28.15 -36.88
C ASN A 6 -14.61 -27.60 -35.51
N ILE A 7 -15.47 -27.74 -34.52
CA ILE A 7 -15.16 -27.41 -33.13
C ILE A 7 -14.64 -28.70 -32.48
N ALA A 8 -13.31 -28.81 -32.32
CA ALA A 8 -12.70 -29.91 -31.60
C ALA A 8 -12.81 -29.69 -30.09
N GLY A 9 -13.20 -30.73 -29.34
CA GLY A 9 -13.27 -30.72 -27.87
C GLY A 9 -11.99 -31.26 -27.22
N PHE A 10 -11.88 -31.11 -25.90
CA PHE A 10 -10.76 -31.65 -25.11
C PHE A 10 -10.93 -33.14 -24.80
N THR A 11 -9.82 -33.85 -24.76
CA THR A 11 -9.72 -35.24 -24.35
C THR A 11 -9.73 -35.37 -22.82
N LEU A 12 -10.07 -36.57 -22.33
CA LEU A 12 -10.09 -36.86 -20.89
C LEU A 12 -8.71 -36.68 -20.26
N ILE A 13 -7.64 -37.06 -20.99
CA ILE A 13 -6.27 -36.93 -20.49
C ILE A 13 -5.83 -35.47 -20.35
N GLU A 14 -6.26 -34.58 -21.24
CA GLU A 14 -6.02 -33.13 -21.13
C GLU A 14 -6.72 -32.54 -19.89
N LEU A 15 -7.95 -32.99 -19.62
CA LEU A 15 -8.67 -32.57 -18.41
C LEU A 15 -7.95 -33.05 -17.13
N MET A 16 -7.45 -34.28 -17.11
CA MET A 16 -6.69 -34.79 -15.95
C MET A 16 -5.37 -34.03 -15.76
N ALA A 17 -4.65 -33.73 -16.84
CA ALA A 17 -3.41 -32.96 -16.80
C ALA A 17 -3.64 -31.54 -16.27
N THR A 18 -4.68 -30.85 -16.75
CA THR A 18 -5.03 -29.49 -16.29
C THR A 18 -5.42 -29.44 -14.81
N VAL A 19 -6.27 -30.37 -14.34
CA VAL A 19 -6.63 -30.48 -12.91
C VAL A 19 -5.38 -30.79 -12.06
N GLY A 20 -4.48 -31.65 -12.54
CA GLY A 20 -3.20 -31.94 -11.89
C GLY A 20 -2.35 -30.68 -11.72
N ILE A 21 -2.17 -29.88 -12.78
CA ILE A 21 -1.43 -28.61 -12.72
C ILE A 21 -2.08 -27.63 -11.74
N ILE A 22 -3.42 -27.49 -11.78
CA ILE A 22 -4.17 -26.62 -10.87
C ILE A 22 -3.94 -27.03 -9.41
N SER A 23 -3.91 -28.33 -9.10
CA SER A 23 -3.69 -28.81 -7.72
C SER A 23 -2.30 -28.44 -7.17
N ILE A 24 -1.27 -28.51 -8.01
CA ILE A 24 0.11 -28.13 -7.66
C ILE A 24 0.19 -26.63 -7.41
N LEU A 25 -0.39 -25.83 -8.32
CA LEU A 25 -0.41 -24.37 -8.21
C LEU A 25 -1.24 -23.89 -7.02
N ALA A 26 -2.38 -24.53 -6.73
CA ALA A 26 -3.21 -24.22 -5.57
C ALA A 26 -2.47 -24.45 -4.24
N THR A 27 -1.62 -25.48 -4.19
CA THR A 27 -0.78 -25.77 -3.02
C THR A 27 0.38 -24.79 -2.89
N ALA A 28 0.96 -24.34 -4.01
CA ALA A 28 2.11 -23.42 -4.03
C ALA A 28 1.74 -21.93 -3.97
N GLY A 29 0.50 -21.55 -4.33
CA GLY A 29 0.10 -20.15 -4.54
C GLY A 29 0.05 -19.27 -3.29
N GLY A 30 0.08 -19.84 -2.08
CA GLY A 30 -0.11 -19.11 -0.83
C GLY A 30 1.07 -18.24 -0.37
N PHE A 31 2.28 -18.44 -0.90
CA PHE A 31 3.49 -17.92 -0.25
C PHE A 31 3.91 -16.49 -0.64
N GLY A 32 3.28 -15.85 -1.63
CA GLY A 32 3.80 -14.59 -2.21
C GLY A 32 3.22 -13.27 -1.68
N ILE A 33 2.08 -13.28 -0.99
CA ILE A 33 1.31 -12.05 -0.72
C ILE A 33 1.67 -11.42 0.64
N ASN A 34 2.14 -12.22 1.60
CA ASN A 34 2.35 -11.75 2.97
C ASN A 34 3.53 -10.77 3.14
N SER A 35 4.52 -10.80 2.24
CA SER A 35 5.68 -9.89 2.29
C SER A 35 5.45 -8.56 1.58
N ILE A 36 4.52 -8.50 0.63
CA ILE A 36 4.27 -7.28 -0.16
C ILE A 36 3.42 -6.27 0.63
N LEU A 37 2.46 -6.76 1.41
CA LEU A 37 1.51 -5.91 2.12
C LEU A 37 2.17 -5.00 3.18
N PRO A 38 3.13 -5.46 4.00
CA PRO A 38 3.85 -4.61 4.95
C PRO A 38 4.70 -3.54 4.26
N ASP A 39 5.43 -3.90 3.21
CA ASP A 39 6.31 -2.99 2.46
C ASP A 39 5.51 -1.85 1.81
N LEU A 40 4.35 -2.17 1.24
CA LEU A 40 3.43 -1.17 0.68
C LEU A 40 2.90 -0.22 1.76
N ARG A 41 2.52 -0.74 2.93
CA ARG A 41 2.03 0.07 4.06
C ARG A 41 3.11 1.00 4.60
N LEU A 42 4.34 0.50 4.76
CA LEU A 42 5.47 1.31 5.23
C LEU A 42 5.80 2.45 4.26
N SER A 43 5.88 2.13 2.96
CA SER A 43 6.13 3.13 1.91
C SER A 43 5.02 4.17 1.83
N ALA A 44 3.76 3.76 1.98
CA ALA A 44 2.62 4.67 2.02
C ALA A 44 2.67 5.61 3.23
N ALA A 45 2.88 5.07 4.44
CA ALA A 45 2.99 5.86 5.67
C ALA A 45 4.14 6.87 5.61
N ALA A 46 5.30 6.47 5.08
CA ALA A 46 6.44 7.37 4.91
C ALA A 46 6.14 8.52 3.91
N ARG A 47 5.44 8.24 2.81
CA ARG A 47 5.02 9.25 1.83
C ARG A 47 3.99 10.21 2.42
N GLU A 48 3.03 9.70 3.18
CA GLU A 48 2.03 10.50 3.87
C GLU A 48 2.68 11.46 4.88
N LEU A 49 3.61 10.95 5.71
CA LEU A 49 4.36 11.77 6.65
C LEU A 49 5.13 12.89 5.94
N LYS A 50 5.80 12.57 4.81
CA LYS A 50 6.51 13.57 4.00
C LYS A 50 5.55 14.63 3.44
N ALA A 51 4.38 14.23 2.95
CA ALA A 51 3.37 15.15 2.42
C ALA A 51 2.90 16.11 3.52
N ASN A 52 2.61 15.59 4.71
CA ASN A 52 2.17 16.37 5.85
C ASN A 52 3.26 17.30 6.38
N MET A 53 4.52 16.87 6.40
CA MET A 53 5.66 17.76 6.69
C MET A 53 5.80 18.90 5.67
N ASN A 54 5.58 18.63 4.39
CA ASN A 54 5.63 19.66 3.36
C ASN A 54 4.45 20.65 3.51
N LEU A 55 3.27 20.15 3.86
CA LEU A 55 2.08 20.95 4.16
C LEU A 55 2.34 21.85 5.38
N ALA A 56 2.88 21.28 6.46
CA ALA A 56 3.30 22.02 7.66
C ALA A 56 4.32 23.12 7.33
N ARG A 57 5.32 22.83 6.49
CA ARG A 57 6.28 23.84 6.02
C ARG A 57 5.61 24.96 5.24
N LEU A 58 4.71 24.63 4.31
CA LEU A 58 3.96 25.64 3.54
C LEU A 58 3.09 26.51 4.46
N GLN A 59 2.50 25.90 5.48
CA GLN A 59 1.73 26.62 6.49
C GLN A 59 2.62 27.54 7.34
N ALA A 60 3.78 27.07 7.77
CA ALA A 60 4.75 27.86 8.51
C ALA A 60 5.19 29.11 7.72
N VAL A 61 5.45 28.95 6.42
CA VAL A 61 5.80 30.07 5.52
C VAL A 61 4.61 31.01 5.31
N ARG A 62 3.40 30.49 5.13
CA ARG A 62 2.19 31.30 4.92
C ARG A 62 1.82 32.14 6.14
N GLU A 63 1.93 31.57 7.33
CA GLU A 63 1.54 32.22 8.58
C GLU A 63 2.69 32.97 9.25
N ASN A 64 3.92 32.83 8.75
CA ASN A 64 5.14 33.36 9.36
C ASN A 64 5.26 32.95 10.84
N LYS A 65 4.94 31.68 11.11
CA LYS A 65 4.95 31.06 12.44
C LYS A 65 5.62 29.70 12.36
N ALA A 66 6.27 29.27 13.44
CA ALA A 66 6.81 27.92 13.49
C ALA A 66 5.67 26.89 13.53
N VAL A 67 5.85 25.75 12.85
CA VAL A 67 4.91 24.62 12.90
C VAL A 67 5.69 23.42 13.41
N LEU A 68 5.17 22.81 14.47
CA LEU A 68 5.79 21.73 15.21
C LEU A 68 5.10 20.40 14.84
N VAL A 69 5.90 19.35 14.70
CA VAL A 69 5.42 17.98 14.52
C VAL A 69 5.82 17.19 15.76
N ALA A 70 4.84 16.76 16.56
CA ALA A 70 5.08 16.00 17.79
C ALA A 70 4.75 14.53 17.58
N PHE A 71 5.72 13.66 17.88
CA PHE A 71 5.54 12.21 17.80
C PHE A 71 5.22 11.65 19.19
N HIS A 72 4.13 10.89 19.27
CA HIS A 72 3.63 10.26 20.48
C HIS A 72 3.80 8.74 20.35
N PRO A 73 4.99 8.19 20.68
CA PRO A 73 5.26 6.77 20.55
C PRO A 73 4.41 5.91 21.49
N ASP A 74 3.89 6.49 22.58
CA ASP A 74 2.95 5.86 23.51
C ASP A 74 1.56 5.60 22.90
N ARG A 75 1.19 6.33 21.83
CA ARG A 75 -0.13 6.27 21.18
C ARG A 75 -0.06 5.94 19.70
N GLU A 76 1.12 5.59 19.19
CA GLU A 76 1.38 5.35 17.76
C GLU A 76 0.85 6.48 16.86
N SER A 77 0.93 7.72 17.34
CA SER A 77 0.29 8.88 16.71
C SER A 77 1.25 10.05 16.57
N TYR A 78 0.92 10.97 15.67
CA TYR A 78 1.58 12.26 15.55
C TYR A 78 0.55 13.34 15.29
N ASP A 79 0.86 14.55 15.72
CA ASP A 79 0.06 15.74 15.48
C ASP A 79 0.93 16.90 14.99
N ILE A 80 0.28 17.80 14.25
CA ILE A 80 0.91 18.97 13.63
C ILE A 80 0.23 20.20 14.23
N ARG A 81 1.00 21.04 14.92
CA ARG A 81 0.50 22.21 15.64
C ARG A 81 1.28 23.45 15.24
N ILE A 82 0.59 24.59 15.20
CA ILE A 82 1.22 25.88 14.94
C ILE A 82 1.73 26.42 16.28
N ASP A 83 3.03 26.68 16.36
CA ASP A 83 3.64 27.35 17.48
C ASP A 83 3.17 28.82 17.51
N SER A 84 2.15 29.07 18.30
CA SER A 84 1.50 30.38 18.38
C SER A 84 2.20 31.33 19.36
N ASN A 85 3.03 30.83 20.27
CA ASN A 85 3.70 31.60 21.32
C ASN A 85 5.23 31.63 21.19
N GLY A 86 5.80 30.95 20.19
CA GLY A 86 7.23 30.93 19.89
C GLY A 86 8.04 30.18 20.94
N ASN A 87 7.43 29.27 21.71
CA ASN A 87 8.10 28.58 22.81
C ASN A 87 8.81 27.27 22.36
N GLY A 88 8.64 26.85 21.10
CA GLY A 88 9.22 25.61 20.59
C GLY A 88 8.64 24.34 21.22
N SER A 89 7.46 24.42 21.83
CA SER A 89 6.77 23.33 22.51
C SER A 89 5.40 23.07 21.87
N PRO A 90 4.95 21.81 21.77
CA PRO A 90 3.60 21.50 21.30
C PRO A 90 2.58 21.87 22.39
N ASP A 91 1.98 23.05 22.28
CA ASP A 91 0.86 23.54 23.12
C ASP A 91 -0.49 23.16 22.55
#